data_AF-A0A949Q9B9-F1
#
_entry.id   AF-A0A949Q9B9-F1
#
_cell.length_a   1.000
_cell.length_b   1.000
_cell.length_c   1.000
_cell.angle_alpha   90.00
_cell.angle_beta   90.00
_cell.angle_gamma   90.00
#
_symmetry.space_group_name_H-M   'P 1'
#
loop_
_entity.id
_entity.type
_entity.pdbx_description
1 polymer ?
#
loop_
_entity_poly.entity_id
_entity_poly.type
_entity_poly.pdbx_seq_one_letter_code
_entity_poly.pdbx_strand_id
1 'polypeptide(L)' 'MSEVMTTKELIYEEIDQIEEVWLEDLHRIITLFIQSKQPQKKQGLMTKLRQIQIDAPEDFAANLDLYLSGEKHASTNLS' A
#
# COMPACT_ATOMS: atom_id res chain seq x y z
N MET A 1 7.36 -26.88 40.46
CA MET A 1 7.99 -26.18 39.33
C MET A 1 6.84 -25.57 38.53
N SER A 2 6.76 -24.25 38.45
CA SER A 2 5.77 -23.56 37.62
C SER A 2 6.30 -23.54 36.18
N GLU A 3 5.57 -24.18 35.27
CA GLU A 3 5.87 -24.19 33.84
C GLU A 3 5.74 -22.76 33.31
N VAL A 4 6.80 -22.23 32.69
CA VAL A 4 6.74 -20.89 32.07
C VAL A 4 6.11 -21.06 30.71
N MET A 5 4.85 -20.66 30.58
CA MET A 5 4.18 -20.67 29.29
C MET A 5 4.89 -19.75 28.31
N THR A 6 5.02 -20.22 27.08
CA THR A 6 5.47 -19.41 25.97
C THR A 6 4.39 -18.40 25.58
N THR A 7 4.79 -17.27 25.00
CA THR A 7 3.83 -16.28 24.48
C THR A 7 2.86 -16.89 23.46
N LYS A 8 3.27 -17.94 22.74
CA LYS A 8 2.43 -18.63 21.77
C LYS A 8 1.30 -19.41 22.44
N GLU A 9 1.58 -20.05 23.58
CA GLU A 9 0.56 -20.79 24.34
C GLU A 9 -0.48 -19.84 24.94
N LEU A 10 -0.04 -18.71 25.49
CA LEU A 10 -0.96 -17.67 25.98
C LEU A 10 -1.90 -17.15 24.88
N ILE A 11 -1.38 -16.95 23.66
CA ILE A 11 -2.19 -16.51 22.52
C ILE A 11 -3.24 -17.57 22.15
N TYR A 12 -2.90 -18.86 22.21
CA TYR A 12 -3.88 -19.92 21.92
C TYR A 12 -4.99 -19.98 22.98
N GLU A 13 -4.65 -19.85 24.26
CA GLU A 13 -5.64 -19.81 25.34
C GLU A 13 -6.61 -18.63 25.20
N GLU A 14 -6.12 -17.46 24.75
CA GLU A 14 -6.97 -16.29 24.49
C GLU A 14 -7.86 -16.50 23.26
N ILE A 15 -7.34 -17.10 22.18
CA ILE A 15 -8.12 -17.37 20.95
C ILE A 15 -9.26 -18.35 21.22
N ASP A 16 -9.04 -19.38 22.03
CA ASP A 16 -10.07 -20.39 22.35
C ASP A 16 -11.27 -19.81 23.12
N GLN A 17 -11.13 -18.63 23.73
CA GLN A 17 -12.22 -17.94 24.44
C GLN A 17 -13.02 -16.99 23.55
N ILE A 18 -12.57 -16.76 22.31
CA ILE A 18 -13.18 -15.81 21.38
C ILE A 18 -14.27 -16.53 20.57
N GLU A 19 -15.43 -15.89 20.43
CA GLU A 19 -16.50 -16.42 19.58
C GLU A 19 -16.10 -16.37 18.09
N GLU A 20 -16.51 -17.39 17.32
CA GLU A 20 -16.18 -17.57 15.90
C GLU A 20 -16.40 -16.31 15.05
N VAL A 21 -17.46 -15.53 15.36
CA VAL A 21 -17.79 -14.29 14.63
C VAL A 21 -16.69 -13.23 14.71
N TRP A 22 -15.91 -13.21 15.79
CA TRP A 22 -14.79 -12.28 15.98
C TRP A 22 -13.45 -12.88 15.52
N LEU A 23 -13.38 -14.20 15.31
CA LEU A 23 -12.17 -14.86 14.83
C LEU A 23 -11.81 -14.44 13.40
N GLU A 24 -12.81 -14.16 12.56
CA GLU A 24 -12.58 -13.67 11.21
C GLU A 24 -11.93 -12.27 11.21
N ASP A 25 -12.41 -11.38 12.07
CA ASP A 25 -11.82 -10.05 12.28
C ASP A 25 -10.42 -10.14 12.88
N LEU A 26 -10.21 -11.01 13.87
CA LEU A 26 -8.89 -11.24 14.46
C LEU A 26 -7.91 -11.77 13.42
N HIS A 27 -8.31 -12.75 12.61
CA HIS A 27 -7.49 -13.31 11.54
C HIS A 27 -7.09 -12.23 10.53
N ARG A 28 -8.00 -11.31 10.19
CA ARG A 28 -7.71 -10.16 9.32
C ARG A 28 -6.66 -9.25 9.94
N ILE A 29 -6.78 -8.92 11.22
CA ILE A 29 -5.80 -8.07 11.93
C ILE A 29 -4.42 -8.74 11.96
N ILE A 30 -4.35 -10.03 12.29
CA ILE A 30 -3.10 -10.80 12.31
C ILE A 30 -2.46 -10.80 10.92
N THR A 31 -3.26 -11.02 9.88
CA THR A 31 -2.78 -11.00 8.48
C THR A 31 -2.19 -9.64 8.12
N LEU A 32 -2.87 -8.54 8.45
CA LEU A 32 -2.36 -7.18 8.23
C LEU A 32 -1.09 -6.90 9.02
N PHE A 33 -1.03 -7.37 10.27
CA PHE A 33 0.16 -7.25 11.10
C PHE A 33 1.36 -7.96 10.47
N ILE A 34 1.20 -9.20 10.02
CA ILE A 34 2.25 -9.97 9.34
C ILE A 34 2.70 -9.22 8.08
N GLN A 35 1.77 -8.77 7.24
CA GLN A 35 2.08 -8.01 6.02
C GLN A 35 2.85 -6.72 6.33
N SER A 36 2.54 -6.04 7.44
CA SER A 36 3.25 -4.82 7.86
C SER A 36 4.70 -5.09 8.30
N LYS A 37 4.97 -6.29 8.85
CA LYS A 37 6.31 -6.72 9.27
C LYS A 37 7.12 -7.32 8.12
N GLN A 38 6.47 -7.72 7.03
CA GLN A 38 7.20 -8.10 5.83
C GLN A 38 7.94 -6.88 5.30
N PRO A 39 9.24 -7.00 4.99
CA PRO A 39 9.97 -5.92 4.36
C PRO A 39 9.28 -5.64 3.03
N GLN A 40 8.58 -4.51 2.94
CA GLN A 40 8.09 -4.03 1.65
C GLN A 40 9.32 -4.00 0.76
N LYS A 41 9.31 -4.77 -0.33
CA LYS A 41 10.26 -4.56 -1.44
C LYS A 41 10.10 -3.09 -1.78
N LYS A 42 11.06 -2.26 -1.37
CA LYS A 42 11.05 -0.82 -1.65
C LYS A 42 10.94 -0.72 -3.16
N GLN A 43 9.74 -0.40 -3.64
CA GLN A 43 9.56 -0.10 -5.05
C GLN A 43 10.52 1.06 -5.31
N GLY A 44 11.47 0.84 -6.21
CA GLY A 44 12.46 1.84 -6.55
C GLY A 44 11.75 3.12 -6.95
N LEU A 45 12.38 4.27 -6.69
CA LEU A 45 11.82 5.57 -7.05
C LEU A 45 11.38 5.58 -8.53
N MET A 46 12.16 4.93 -9.41
CA MET A 46 11.82 4.71 -10.82
C MET A 46 10.58 3.84 -11.06
N THR A 47 10.32 2.84 -10.21
CA THR A 47 9.09 2.03 -10.29
C THR A 47 7.86 2.88 -9.97
N LYS A 48 7.96 3.77 -8.98
CA LYS A 48 6.89 4.71 -8.63
C LYS A 48 6.69 5.76 -9.72
N LEU A 49 7.77 6.33 -10.26
CA LEU A 49 7.69 7.29 -11.37
C LEU A 49 7.10 6.67 -12.63
N ARG A 50 7.39 5.39 -12.94
CA ARG A 50 6.80 4.69 -14.08
C ARG A 50 5.28 4.49 -13.96
N GLN A 51 4.74 4.46 -12.75
CA GLN A 51 3.30 4.36 -12.52
C GLN A 51 2.57 5.68 -12.76
N ILE A 52 3.30 6.80 -12.76
CA ILE A 52 2.75 8.12 -13.09
C ILE A 52 2.68 8.21 -14.62
N GLN A 53 1.50 7.93 -15.18
CA GLN A 53 1.20 8.26 -16.56
C GLN A 53 0.88 9.76 -16.64
N ILE A 54 1.63 10.49 -17.45
CA ILE A 54 1.34 11.89 -17.74
C ILE A 54 0.58 11.90 -19.06
N ASP A 55 -0.73 12.12 -18.98
CA ASP A 55 -1.56 12.36 -20.16
C ASP A 55 -1.22 13.74 -20.73
N ALA A 56 -0.22 13.75 -21.62
CA ALA A 56 0.22 14.93 -22.32
C ALA A 56 -0.38 14.97 -23.74
N PRO A 57 -0.69 16.15 -24.29
CA PRO A 57 -1.08 16.28 -25.69
C PRO A 57 -0.01 15.72 -26.64
N GLU A 58 -0.40 15.22 -27.81
CA GLU A 58 0.52 14.60 -28.80
C GLU A 58 1.71 15.49 -29.16
N ASP A 59 1.53 16.81 -29.05
CA ASP A 59 2.53 17.82 -29.39
C ASP A 59 3.37 18.32 -28.20
N PHE A 60 3.23 17.70 -27.02
CA PHE A 60 3.92 18.11 -25.80
C PHE A 60 5.45 18.09 -25.94
N ALA A 61 6.00 17.01 -26.51
CA ALA A 61 7.44 16.88 -26.70
C ALA A 61 8.00 17.91 -27.71
N ALA A 62 7.20 18.30 -28.70
CA ALA A 62 7.60 19.27 -29.73
C ALA A 62 7.48 20.73 -29.25
N ASN A 63 6.67 20.99 -28.22
CA ASN A 63 6.32 22.34 -27.75
C ASN A 63 6.56 22.52 -26.25
N LEU A 64 7.53 21.81 -25.67
CA LEU A 64 7.81 21.81 -24.23
C LEU A 64 7.97 23.23 -23.68
N ASP A 65 8.66 24.10 -24.41
CA ASP A 65 8.90 25.50 -24.03
C ASP A 65 7.61 26.28 -23.83
N LEU A 66 6.57 26.02 -24.63
CA LEU A 66 5.26 26.69 -24.54
C LEU A 66 4.47 26.24 -23.31
N TYR A 67 4.66 25.00 -22.86
CA TYR A 67 4.07 24.52 -21.60
C TYR A 67 4.85 25.03 -20.38
N LEU A 68 6.16 25.23 -20.50
CA LEU A 68 7.01 25.80 -19.45
C LEU A 68 6.80 27.31 -19.30
N SER A 69 6.57 28.04 -20.40
CA SER A 69 6.24 29.47 -20.39
C SER A 69 4.81 29.76 -19.93
N GLY A 70 3.94 28.74 -19.93
CA GLY A 70 2.52 28.87 -19.62
C GLY A 70 1.69 29.44 -20.76
N GLU A 71 2.28 29.65 -21.94
CA GLU A 71 1.56 30.08 -23.15
C GLU A 71 0.64 28.97 -23.70
N LYS A 72 0.89 27.71 -23.30
CA LYS A 72 0.03 26.57 -23.62
C LYS A 72 -0.33 25.80 -22.35
N HIS A 73 -1.63 25.59 -22.16
CA HIS A 73 -2.14 24.77 -21.07
C HIS A 73 -2.49 23.38 -21.58
N ALA A 74 -2.17 22.35 -20.81
CA ALA A 74 -2.70 21.01 -21.03
C ALA A 74 -4.22 21.08 -20.82
N SER A 75 -5.00 21.04 -21.89
CA SER A 75 -6.46 20.94 -21.80
C SER A 75 -6.80 19.58 -21.19
N THR A 76 -7.18 19.58 -19.92
CA THR A 76 -7.59 18.38 -19.20
C THR A 76 -8.93 17.90 -19.77
N ASN A 77 -8.91 16.89 -20.63
CA ASN A 77 -10.11 16.09 -20.88
C ASN A 77 -10.22 15.07 -19.75
N LEU A 78 -10.71 15.50 -18.59
CA LEU A 78 -11.21 14.58 -17.57
C LEU A 78 -12.64 14.19 -18.00
N SER A 79 -12.79 13.02 -18.60
CA SER A 79 -14.09 12.37 -18.82
C SER A 79 -14.37 11.36 -17.71
#